data_AF-A0A661ETG5-F1
#
_entry.id   AF-A0A661ETG5-F1
#
_cell.length_a   1.000
_cell.length_b   1.000
_cell.length_c   1.000
_cell.angle_alpha   90.00
_cell.angle_beta   90.00
_cell.angle_gamma   90.00
#
_symmetry.space_group_name_H-M   'P 1'
#
loop_
_entity.id
_entity.type
_entity.pdbx_description
1 polymer ?
#
loop_
_entity_poly.entity_id
_entity_poly.type
_entity_poly.pdbx_seq_one_letter_code
_entity_poly.pdbx_strand_id
1 'polypeptide(L)' 'MAVVEFSAERARWVADEQWHPDQQGEWLAGGRYRLTIPYGDPRELIADILKQGAGAEVISPPQLRKQLIAQISAMAALYE' A
#
# COMPACT_ATOMS: atom_id res chain seq x y z
N MET A 1 8.63 8.86 -3.67
CA MET A 1 7.77 8.67 -2.48
C MET A 1 6.45 8.08 -2.92
N ALA A 2 5.91 7.12 -2.18
CA ALA A 2 4.55 6.62 -2.29
C ALA A 2 3.77 6.98 -1.02
N VAL A 3 2.46 7.19 -1.17
CA VAL A 3 1.52 7.37 -0.07
C VAL A 3 0.47 6.28 -0.18
N VAL A 4 0.38 5.47 0.88
CA VAL A 4 -0.54 4.34 0.99
C VAL A 4 -1.40 4.56 2.23
N GLU A 5 -2.72 4.41 2.07
CA GLU A 5 -3.67 4.44 3.18
C GLU A 5 -4.18 3.05 3.48
N PHE A 6 -4.23 2.72 4.77
CA PHE A 6 -4.65 1.43 5.28
C PHE A 6 -5.97 1.56 6.02
N SER A 7 -6.81 0.55 5.87
CA SER A 7 -8.06 0.43 6.62
C SER A 7 -7.79 0.33 8.13
N ALA A 8 -8.79 0.66 8.95
CA ALA A 8 -8.64 0.58 10.41
C ALA A 8 -8.29 -0.83 10.91
N GLU A 9 -8.77 -1.85 10.20
CA GLU A 9 -8.41 -3.24 10.45
C GLU A 9 -6.91 -3.44 10.24
N ARG A 10 -6.38 -3.08 9.06
CA ARG A 10 -4.95 -3.29 8.73
C ARG A 10 -4.00 -2.38 9.51
N ALA A 11 -4.44 -1.16 9.80
CA ALA A 11 -3.65 -0.12 10.46
C ALA A 11 -2.98 -0.58 11.76
N ARG A 12 -3.63 -1.46 12.52
CA ARG A 12 -3.10 -1.98 13.79
C ARG A 12 -1.77 -2.73 13.62
N TRP A 13 -1.58 -3.43 12.52
CA TRP A 13 -0.35 -4.18 12.26
C TRP A 13 0.65 -3.33 11.47
N VAL A 14 0.18 -2.62 10.44
CA VAL A 14 1.03 -1.82 9.56
C VAL A 14 1.73 -0.69 10.30
N ALA A 15 1.11 -0.11 11.34
CA ALA A 15 1.73 0.94 12.13
C ALA A 15 2.96 0.50 12.93
N ASP A 16 3.08 -0.80 13.22
CA ASP A 16 4.22 -1.39 13.93
C ASP A 16 5.27 -1.97 12.96
N GLU A 17 4.99 -1.98 11.66
CA GLU A 17 5.89 -2.53 10.63
C GLU A 17 6.89 -1.48 10.13
N GLN A 18 8.14 -1.90 9.91
CA GLN A 18 9.14 -1.12 9.18
C GLN A 18 9.24 -1.61 7.73
N TRP A 19 8.58 -0.88 6.83
CA TRP A 19 8.62 -1.03 5.38
C TRP A 19 9.86 -0.35 4.79
N HIS A 20 10.25 0.80 5.34
CA HIS A 20 11.45 1.53 4.92
C HIS A 20 12.05 2.30 6.12
N PRO A 21 13.39 2.44 6.22
CA PRO A 21 14.03 3.20 7.30
C PRO A 21 13.50 4.63 7.46
N ASP A 22 13.33 5.34 6.33
CA ASP A 22 12.82 6.72 6.29
C ASP A 22 11.30 6.81 6.09
N GLN A 23 10.54 5.79 6.47
CA GLN A 23 9.08 5.85 6.39
C GLN A 23 8.49 6.87 7.35
N GLN A 24 7.34 7.43 6.99
CA GLN A 24 6.58 8.33 7.85
C GLN A 24 5.15 7.82 8.00
N GLY A 25 4.74 7.66 9.25
CA GLY A 25 3.42 7.16 9.63
C GLY A 25 2.52 8.25 10.20
N GLU A 26 1.26 8.26 9.80
CA GLU A 26 0.24 9.18 10.29
C GLU A 26 -1.05 8.42 10.59
N TRP A 27 -1.52 8.49 11.84
CA TRP A 27 -2.85 8.01 12.19
C TRP A 27 -3.91 8.98 11.67
N LEU A 28 -4.89 8.46 10.95
CA LEU A 28 -6.01 9.23 10.41
C LEU A 28 -7.28 9.00 11.23
N ALA A 29 -8.30 9.80 10.96
CA ALA A 29 -9.62 9.63 11.55
C ALA A 29 -10.18 8.21 11.31
N GLY A 30 -10.95 7.71 12.29
CA GLY A 30 -11.57 6.39 12.21
C GLY A 30 -10.59 5.21 12.36
N GLY A 31 -9.38 5.45 12.87
CA GLY A 31 -8.39 4.40 13.12
C GLY A 31 -7.63 3.93 11.88
N ARG A 32 -7.78 4.62 10.75
CA ARG A 32 -6.98 4.36 9.54
C ARG A 32 -5.55 4.83 9.74
N TYR A 33 -4.66 4.39 8.86
CA TYR A 33 -3.24 4.76 8.90
C TYR A 33 -2.74 5.15 7.52
N ARG A 34 -1.95 6.21 7.43
CA ARG A 34 -1.26 6.62 6.21
C ARG A 34 0.22 6.38 6.40
N LEU A 35 0.81 5.70 5.42
CA LEU A 35 2.24 5.50 5.35
C LEU A 35 2.79 6.22 4.12
N THR A 36 3.79 7.07 4.34
CA THR A 36 4.59 7.70 3.28
C THR A 36 5.96 7.04 3.27
N ILE A 37 6.34 6.45 2.13
CA ILE A 37 7.57 5.68 1.99
C ILE A 37 8.38 6.09 0.77
N PRO A 38 9.71 6.24 0.90
CA PRO A 38 10.60 6.18 -0.25
C PRO A 38 10.53 4.81 -0.89
N TYR A 39 10.64 4.77 -2.22
CA TYR A 39 10.79 3.52 -2.95
C TYR A 39 11.61 3.80 -4.20
N GLY A 40 12.48 2.84 -4.55
CA GLY A 40 13.26 2.87 -5.79
C GLY A 40 12.57 2.07 -6.88
N ASP A 41 12.54 0.75 -6.70
CA ASP A 41 11.84 -0.18 -7.59
C ASP A 41 10.38 -0.39 -7.14
N PRO A 42 9.38 -0.10 -7.98
CA PRO A 42 7.98 -0.29 -7.59
C PRO A 42 7.57 -1.76 -7.43
N ARG A 43 8.31 -2.74 -7.98
CA ARG A 43 7.90 -4.16 -7.96
C ARG A 43 7.79 -4.73 -6.56
N GLU A 44 8.78 -4.45 -5.71
CA GLU A 44 8.79 -4.89 -4.31
C GLU A 44 7.64 -4.25 -3.54
N LEU A 45 7.49 -2.92 -3.68
CA LEU A 45 6.42 -2.19 -3.03
C LEU A 45 5.03 -2.66 -3.47
N ILE A 46 4.82 -2.94 -4.76
CA ILE A 46 3.55 -3.48 -5.26
C ILE A 46 3.24 -4.81 -4.57
N ALA A 47 4.23 -5.71 -4.45
CA ALA A 47 4.03 -6.98 -3.77
C ALA A 47 3.67 -6.79 -2.29
N ASP A 48 4.35 -5.87 -1.59
CA ASP A 48 4.06 -5.57 -0.18
C ASP A 48 2.67 -4.97 0.03
N ILE A 49 2.23 -4.09 -0.87
CA ILE A 49 0.87 -3.54 -0.84
C ILE A 49 -0.17 -4.65 -1.11
N LEU A 50 0.06 -5.50 -2.11
CA LEU A 50 -0.87 -6.58 -2.47
C LEU A 50 -1.06 -7.61 -1.34
N LYS A 51 -0.03 -7.86 -0.52
CA LYS A 51 -0.14 -8.74 0.68
C LYS A 51 -1.23 -8.26 1.66
N GLN A 52 -1.53 -6.96 1.67
CA GLN A 52 -2.53 -6.37 2.56
C GLN A 52 -3.97 -6.51 2.01
N GLY A 53 -4.11 -6.92 0.75
CA GLY A 53 -5.39 -7.08 0.05
C GLY A 53 -6.16 -5.77 -0.05
N ALA A 54 -7.49 -5.85 0.06
CA ALA A 54 -8.38 -4.68 0.00
C ALA A 54 -8.24 -3.69 1.18
N GLY A 55 -7.37 -4.00 2.15
CA GLY A 55 -7.08 -3.14 3.29
C GLY A 55 -6.02 -2.06 3.03
N ALA A 56 -5.47 -1.98 1.81
CA ALA A 56 -4.48 -0.97 1.42
C ALA A 56 -4.88 -0.27 0.11
N GLU A 57 -4.75 1.06 0.07
CA GLU A 57 -5.02 1.87 -1.12
C GLU A 57 -3.84 2.80 -1.42
N VAL A 58 -3.36 2.76 -2.67
CA VAL A 58 -2.35 3.70 -3.15
C VAL A 58 -2.99 5.04 -3.49
N ILE A 59 -2.69 6.07 -2.69
CA ILE A 59 -3.13 7.45 -2.92
C ILE A 59 -2.20 8.14 -3.93
N SER A 60 -0.89 7.90 -3.84
CA SER A 60 0.10 8.45 -4.77
C SER A 60 1.39 7.62 -4.82
N PRO A 61 2.19 7.71 -5.91
CA PRO A 61 1.91 8.46 -7.13
C PRO A 61 0.90 7.73 -8.03
N PRO A 62 0.23 8.44 -8.96
CA PRO A 62 -0.74 7.84 -9.88
C PRO A 62 -0.15 6.69 -10.72
N GLN A 63 1.15 6.75 -11.01
CA GLN A 63 1.84 5.70 -11.77
C GLN A 63 1.95 4.39 -11.00
N LEU A 64 2.21 4.44 -9.68
CA LEU A 64 2.20 3.25 -8.83
C LEU A 64 0.79 2.67 -8.76
N ARG A 65 -0.25 3.52 -8.61
CA ARG A 65 -1.65 3.09 -8.62
C ARG A 65 -2.01 2.37 -9.92
N LYS A 66 -1.60 2.90 -11.08
CA LYS A 66 -1.80 2.25 -12.40
C LYS A 66 -1.15 0.87 -12.48
N GLN A 67 0.08 0.73 -11.98
CA GLN A 67 0.78 -0.55 -11.96
C GLN A 67 0.08 -1.57 -11.03
N LEU A 68 -0.40 -1.13 -9.86
CA LEU A 68 -1.15 -1.99 -8.95
C LEU A 68 -2.45 -2.50 -9.57
N ILE A 69 -3.20 -1.61 -10.25
CA ILE A 69 -4.42 -1.97 -10.98
C ILE A 69 -4.12 -3.03 -12.05
N ALA A 70 -3.05 -2.83 -12.84
CA ALA A 70 -2.67 -3.79 -13.89
C ALA A 70 -2.35 -5.18 -13.30
N GLN A 71 -1.64 -5.22 -12.17
CA GLN A 71 -1.36 -6.48 -11.47
C GLN A 71 -2.63 -7.14 -10.93
N ILE A 72 -3.51 -6.38 -10.28
CA ILE A 72 -4.79 -6.90 -9.76
C ILE A 72 -5.66 -7.45 -10.89
N SER A 73 -5.78 -6.74 -12.01
CA SER A 73 -6.54 -7.20 -13.18
C SER A 73 -5.95 -8.47 -13.78
N ALA A 74 -4.62 -8.56 -13.90
CA ALA A 74 -3.95 -9.75 -14.39
C ALA A 74 -4.15 -10.95 -13.44
N MET A 75 -4.09 -10.73 -12.13
CA MET A 75 -4.36 -11.75 -11.13
C MET A 75 -5.81 -12.22 -11.17
N ALA A 76 -6.77 -11.29 -11.23
CA ALA A 76 -8.20 -11.60 -11.28
C ALA A 76 -8.53 -12.50 -12.48
N ALA A 77 -7.98 -12.19 -13.67
CA ALA A 77 -8.19 -12.97 -14.88
C ALA A 77 -7.68 -14.42 -14.82
N LEU A 78 -6.87 -14.81 -13.83
CA LEU A 78 -6.45 -16.20 -13.62
C LEU A 78 -7.52 -17.05 -12.92
N TYR A 79 -8.49 -16.41 -12.28
CA TYR A 79 -9.53 -17.05 -11.48
C TYR A 79 -10.94 -16.82 -12.03
N GLU A 80 -11.06 -16.13 -13.16
CA GLU A 80 -12.28 -15.97 -13.97
C GLU A 80 -12.40 -17.08 -15.01
#